data_AF-A0A3D5MQQ6-F1
#
_entry.id   AF-A0A3D5MQQ6-F1
#
_cell.length_a   1.000
_cell.length_b   1.000
_cell.length_c   1.000
_cell.angle_alpha   90.00
_cell.angle_beta   90.00
_cell.angle_gamma   90.00
#
_symmetry.space_group_name_H-M   'P 1'
#
loop_
_entity.id
_entity.type
_entity.pdbx_description
1 polymer ?
#
loop_
_entity_poly.entity_id
_entity_poly.type
_entity_poly.pdbx_seq_one_letter_code
_entity_poly.pdbx_strand_id
1 'polypeptide(L)'
;MTKKYFILECCFIVFISCMFGCRINNSSASLKISTDEQIVNYIDENFDTYNERIKEETGYEGRIIEEQNDDGQSNRCIEFDIDNSTKIKFGTNESFKIVKELKTKSSINKKENDEIVICLYGIEDDDKIRVTLIGNGSISSEYKANDIEHPISSRKEKEEGFDIAIKQNISTEEIEELISKARSIYRVFQEIAEEYNKSLEQNS
;
A
#
# COMPACT_ATOMS: atom_id res chain seq x y z
N MET A 1 -22.91 26.53 59.04
CA MET A 1 -23.47 26.80 57.69
C MET A 1 -22.42 26.42 56.66
N THR A 2 -22.04 25.13 56.60
CA THR A 2 -20.65 24.77 56.21
C THR A 2 -20.50 23.44 55.46
N LYS A 3 -21.56 22.64 55.27
CA LYS A 3 -21.48 21.38 54.50
C LYS A 3 -21.99 21.51 53.05
N LYS A 4 -22.92 22.42 52.77
CA LYS A 4 -23.48 22.61 51.42
C LYS A 4 -22.51 23.34 50.47
N TYR A 5 -21.69 24.25 50.99
CA TYR A 5 -20.70 24.99 50.20
C TYR A 5 -19.50 24.13 49.79
N PHE A 6 -19.09 23.17 50.63
CA PHE A 6 -17.96 22.28 50.33
C PHE A 6 -18.25 21.35 49.14
N ILE A 7 -19.48 20.81 49.05
CA ILE A 7 -19.90 19.99 47.91
C ILE A 7 -19.95 20.83 46.63
N LEU A 8 -20.39 22.09 46.72
CA LEU A 8 -20.48 23.00 45.58
C LEU A 8 -19.08 23.37 45.02
N GLU A 9 -18.10 23.63 45.90
CA GLU A 9 -16.71 23.89 45.50
C GLU A 9 -16.04 22.65 44.88
N CYS A 10 -16.26 21.45 45.44
CA CYS A 10 -15.76 20.21 44.83
C CYS A 10 -16.38 19.95 43.45
N CYS A 11 -17.68 20.21 43.27
CA CYS A 11 -18.32 20.07 41.96
C CYS A 11 -17.76 21.06 40.93
N PHE A 12 -17.42 22.30 41.34
CA PHE A 12 -16.85 23.30 40.44
C PHE A 12 -15.42 22.94 39.99
N ILE A 13 -14.59 22.38 40.88
CA ILE A 13 -13.25 21.90 40.54
C ILE A 13 -13.31 20.69 39.60
N VAL A 14 -14.25 19.76 39.80
CA VAL A 14 -14.48 18.63 38.89
C VAL A 14 -14.97 19.12 37.52
N PHE A 15 -15.87 20.10 37.47
CA PHE A 15 -16.36 20.65 36.20
C PHE A 15 -15.27 21.40 35.42
N ILE A 16 -14.44 22.19 36.10
CA ILE A 16 -13.28 22.87 35.48
C ILE A 16 -12.25 21.85 35.01
N SER A 17 -11.93 20.83 35.81
CA SER A 17 -10.97 19.79 35.38
C SER A 17 -11.52 18.90 34.24
N CYS A 18 -12.84 18.69 34.13
CA CYS A 18 -13.44 18.08 32.94
C CYS A 18 -13.39 19.00 31.71
N MET A 19 -13.61 20.31 31.86
CA MET A 19 -13.54 21.28 30.76
C MET A 19 -12.11 21.55 30.28
N PHE A 20 -11.12 21.44 31.17
CA PHE A 20 -9.69 21.47 30.80
C PHE A 20 -9.19 20.09 30.33
N GLY A 21 -9.75 18.98 30.83
CA GLY A 21 -9.47 17.63 30.35
C GLY A 21 -9.97 17.38 28.92
N CYS A 22 -11.08 18.02 28.52
CA CYS A 22 -11.52 18.04 27.11
C CYS A 22 -10.75 19.06 26.23
N ARG A 23 -9.83 19.85 26.80
CA ARG A 23 -8.96 20.77 26.04
C ARG A 23 -7.51 20.29 25.91
N ILE A 24 -7.16 19.14 26.46
CA ILE A 24 -5.85 18.50 26.31
C ILE A 24 -6.01 17.23 25.46
N ASN A 25 -6.42 17.42 24.19
CA ASN A 25 -5.95 16.66 23.03
C ASN A 25 -6.73 17.14 21.80
N ASN A 26 -6.39 18.33 21.33
CA ASN A 26 -6.54 18.70 19.93
C ASN A 26 -5.55 19.84 19.67
N SER A 27 -4.28 19.62 20.03
CA SER A 27 -3.20 20.14 19.20
C SER A 27 -3.05 19.15 18.05
N SER A 28 -4.06 19.09 17.18
CA SER A 28 -3.83 18.63 15.82
C SER A 28 -2.96 19.71 15.18
N ALA A 29 -1.66 19.70 15.46
CA ALA A 29 -0.74 20.07 14.41
C ALA A 29 -1.09 19.11 13.29
N SER A 30 -1.89 19.59 12.34
CA SER A 30 -2.35 18.79 11.22
C SER A 30 -1.09 18.34 10.49
N LEU A 31 -0.75 17.07 10.67
CA LEU A 31 0.49 16.52 10.16
C LEU A 31 0.44 16.61 8.64
N LYS A 32 1.46 17.23 8.04
CA LYS A 32 1.64 17.23 6.59
C LYS A 32 1.96 15.82 6.14
N ILE A 33 1.22 15.30 5.17
CA ILE A 33 1.47 13.99 4.56
C ILE A 33 2.69 14.11 3.65
N SER A 34 3.72 13.30 3.87
CA SER A 34 5.01 13.45 3.14
C SER A 34 5.69 12.13 2.77
N THR A 35 5.17 10.99 3.20
CA THR A 35 5.72 9.67 2.88
C THR A 35 4.68 8.78 2.23
N ASP A 36 5.13 7.82 1.43
CA ASP A 36 4.27 6.82 0.78
C ASP A 36 3.34 6.11 1.79
N GLU A 37 3.89 5.73 2.94
CA GLU A 37 3.15 5.11 4.05
C GLU A 37 2.04 6.04 4.58
N GLN A 38 2.34 7.33 4.80
CA GLN A 38 1.35 8.30 5.26
C GLN A 38 0.26 8.54 4.24
N ILE A 39 0.61 8.56 2.95
CA ILE A 39 -0.33 8.70 1.85
C ILE A 39 -1.31 7.52 1.88
N VAL A 40 -0.80 6.28 1.88
CA VAL A 40 -1.66 5.09 1.85
C VAL A 40 -2.53 4.99 3.10
N ASN A 41 -1.98 5.28 4.29
CA ASN A 41 -2.77 5.33 5.53
C ASN A 41 -3.89 6.36 5.47
N TYR A 42 -3.62 7.56 4.93
CA TYR A 42 -4.64 8.59 4.77
C TYR A 42 -5.76 8.14 3.81
N ILE A 43 -5.41 7.47 2.71
CA ILE A 43 -6.40 6.91 1.78
C ILE A 43 -7.19 5.79 2.44
N ASP A 44 -6.58 4.88 3.20
CA ASP A 44 -7.27 3.81 3.92
C ASP A 44 -8.27 4.36 4.95
N GLU A 45 -7.89 5.38 5.72
CA GLU A 45 -8.77 6.04 6.70
C GLU A 45 -9.98 6.74 6.06
N ASN A 46 -9.86 7.14 4.79
CA ASN A 46 -10.87 7.90 4.04
C ASN A 46 -11.35 7.14 2.80
N PHE A 47 -11.25 5.81 2.80
CA PHE A 47 -11.35 4.98 1.60
C PHE A 47 -12.67 5.18 0.85
N ASP A 48 -13.80 5.14 1.55
CA ASP A 48 -15.13 5.31 0.94
C ASP A 48 -15.29 6.66 0.21
N THR A 49 -14.58 7.70 0.67
CA THR A 49 -14.63 9.03 0.05
C THR A 49 -13.85 9.06 -1.24
N TYR A 50 -12.68 8.40 -1.28
CA TYR A 50 -11.72 8.53 -2.38
C TYR A 50 -11.80 7.39 -3.39
N ASN A 51 -12.39 6.24 -3.06
CA ASN A 51 -12.49 5.09 -3.96
C ASN A 51 -13.25 5.42 -5.26
N GLU A 52 -14.32 6.22 -5.18
CA GLU A 52 -15.05 6.67 -6.38
C GLU A 52 -14.17 7.55 -7.28
N ARG A 53 -13.40 8.50 -6.72
CA ARG A 53 -12.45 9.31 -7.51
C ARG A 53 -11.37 8.44 -8.15
N ILE A 54 -10.79 7.50 -7.40
CA ILE A 54 -9.77 6.59 -7.93
C ILE A 54 -10.35 5.78 -9.10
N LYS A 55 -11.57 5.27 -8.95
CA LYS A 55 -12.27 4.54 -10.01
C LYS A 55 -12.58 5.41 -11.23
N GLU A 56 -13.03 6.65 -11.04
CA GLU A 56 -13.30 7.58 -12.14
C GLU A 56 -12.03 7.93 -12.93
N GLU A 57 -10.90 8.13 -12.25
CA GLU A 57 -9.66 8.55 -12.89
C GLU A 57 -8.85 7.38 -13.48
N THR A 58 -8.93 6.20 -12.89
CA THR A 58 -8.07 5.06 -13.26
C THR A 58 -8.84 3.92 -13.92
N GLY A 59 -10.16 3.87 -13.72
CA GLY A 59 -11.01 2.74 -14.11
C GLY A 59 -10.98 1.56 -13.14
N TYR A 60 -10.21 1.61 -12.05
CA TYR A 60 -10.05 0.51 -11.10
C TYR A 60 -10.79 0.77 -9.80
N GLU A 61 -11.63 -0.19 -9.40
CA GLU A 61 -12.32 -0.15 -8.11
C GLU A 61 -11.48 -0.85 -7.05
N GLY A 62 -11.23 -0.16 -5.94
CA GLY A 62 -10.46 -0.70 -4.83
C GLY A 62 -11.34 -1.43 -3.82
N ARG A 63 -10.70 -2.23 -2.97
CA ARG A 63 -11.25 -2.76 -1.72
C ARG A 63 -10.17 -2.81 -0.64
N ILE A 64 -10.58 -2.66 0.61
CA ILE A 64 -9.69 -2.91 1.75
C ILE A 64 -9.68 -4.40 2.07
N ILE A 65 -8.48 -4.96 2.21
CA ILE A 65 -8.26 -6.34 2.64
C ILE A 65 -7.32 -6.38 3.84
N GLU A 66 -7.45 -7.41 4.66
CA GLU A 66 -6.50 -7.75 5.71
C GLU A 66 -5.83 -9.08 5.36
N GLU A 67 -4.51 -9.08 5.36
CA GLU A 67 -3.66 -10.24 5.11
C GLU A 67 -2.75 -10.47 6.32
N GLN A 68 -2.37 -11.72 6.59
CA GLN A 68 -1.29 -11.97 7.55
C GLN A 68 0.04 -11.99 6.78
N ASN A 69 1.02 -11.21 7.23
CA ASN A 69 2.37 -11.32 6.72
C ASN A 69 3.06 -12.58 7.29
N ASP A 70 4.24 -12.91 6.76
CA ASP A 70 5.03 -14.08 7.18
C ASP A 70 5.40 -14.07 8.67
N ASP A 71 5.45 -12.88 9.28
CA ASP A 71 5.72 -12.67 10.71
C ASP A 71 4.45 -12.77 11.58
N GLY A 72 3.29 -13.12 10.99
CA GLY A 72 2.01 -13.28 11.66
C GLY A 72 1.34 -11.97 12.08
N GLN A 73 1.84 -10.82 11.62
CA GLN A 73 1.21 -9.52 11.82
C GLN A 73 0.13 -9.30 10.78
N SER A 74 -1.00 -8.73 11.22
CA SER A 74 -2.04 -8.28 10.30
C SER A 74 -1.53 -7.08 9.52
N ASN A 75 -1.60 -7.18 8.21
CA ASN A 75 -1.26 -6.16 7.26
C ASN A 75 -2.51 -5.78 6.48
N ARG A 76 -2.84 -4.49 6.50
CA ARG A 76 -4.00 -3.95 5.81
C ARG A 76 -3.53 -3.41 4.46
N CYS A 77 -4.27 -3.72 3.40
CA CYS A 77 -3.94 -3.30 2.04
C CYS A 77 -5.15 -2.71 1.35
N ILE A 78 -4.90 -1.75 0.48
CA ILE A 78 -5.84 -1.32 -0.55
C ILE A 78 -5.55 -2.15 -1.81
N GLU A 79 -6.48 -3.03 -2.18
CA GLU A 79 -6.36 -3.93 -3.33
C GLU A 79 -7.24 -3.47 -4.49
N PHE A 80 -6.67 -3.46 -5.70
CA PHE A 80 -7.35 -3.11 -6.95
C PHE A 80 -7.30 -4.30 -7.91
N ASP A 81 -8.47 -4.72 -8.41
CA ASP A 81 -8.55 -5.74 -9.46
C ASP A 81 -8.29 -5.08 -10.82
N ILE A 82 -7.19 -5.48 -11.49
CA ILE A 82 -6.81 -4.95 -12.81
C ILE A 82 -7.43 -5.77 -13.92
N ASP A 83 -7.39 -7.09 -13.76
CA ASP A 83 -8.04 -8.07 -14.63
C ASP A 83 -8.34 -9.34 -13.82
N ASN A 84 -8.95 -10.34 -14.46
CA ASN A 84 -9.36 -11.60 -13.81
C ASN A 84 -8.22 -12.41 -13.17
N SER A 85 -6.96 -12.05 -13.41
CA SER A 85 -5.76 -12.73 -12.93
C SER A 85 -4.75 -11.78 -12.29
N THR A 86 -4.98 -10.47 -12.26
CA THR A 86 -3.98 -9.50 -11.81
C THR A 86 -4.56 -8.53 -10.82
N LYS A 87 -3.84 -8.34 -9.70
CA LYS A 87 -4.20 -7.43 -8.62
C LYS A 87 -3.04 -6.53 -8.25
N ILE A 88 -3.34 -5.29 -7.86
CA ILE A 88 -2.35 -4.34 -7.32
C ILE A 88 -2.72 -4.06 -5.87
N LYS A 89 -1.73 -4.14 -4.97
CA LYS A 89 -1.91 -3.98 -3.53
C LYS A 89 -0.98 -2.90 -2.99
N PHE A 90 -1.56 -1.94 -2.29
CA PHE A 90 -0.84 -0.91 -1.55
C PHE A 90 -0.96 -1.21 -0.06
N GLY A 91 0.13 -1.71 0.53
CA GLY A 91 0.18 -2.00 1.96
C GLY A 91 0.30 -0.74 2.80
N THR A 92 -0.41 -0.70 3.93
CA THR A 92 -0.32 0.42 4.88
C THR A 92 1.00 0.42 5.65
N ASN A 93 1.61 -0.76 5.82
CA ASN A 93 2.82 -0.97 6.62
C ASN A 93 3.87 -1.85 5.88
N GLU A 94 3.70 -2.08 4.58
CA GLU A 94 4.61 -2.89 3.76
C GLU A 94 4.83 -2.28 2.37
N SER A 95 5.78 -2.84 1.62
CA SER A 95 6.03 -2.47 0.23
C SER A 95 4.82 -2.76 -0.67
N PHE A 96 4.65 -1.95 -1.71
CA PHE A 96 3.61 -2.15 -2.71
C PHE A 96 3.91 -3.37 -3.57
N LYS A 97 2.87 -4.12 -3.92
CA LYS A 97 3.00 -5.38 -4.66
C LYS A 97 1.95 -5.53 -5.74
N ILE A 98 2.37 -6.06 -6.87
CA ILE A 98 1.49 -6.52 -7.96
C ILE A 98 1.49 -8.04 -7.90
N VAL A 99 0.32 -8.66 -7.84
CA VAL A 99 0.14 -10.11 -7.78
C VAL A 99 -0.58 -10.57 -9.03
N LYS A 100 0.05 -11.44 -9.81
CA LYS A 100 -0.50 -12.01 -11.04
C LYS A 100 -0.57 -13.53 -10.95
N GLU A 101 -1.78 -14.08 -11.03
CA GLU A 101 -2.01 -15.51 -11.17
C GLU A 101 -1.63 -15.99 -12.58
N LEU A 102 -0.76 -17.00 -12.67
CA LEU A 102 -0.40 -17.61 -13.94
C LEU A 102 -1.39 -18.71 -14.32
N LYS A 103 -1.89 -18.64 -15.55
CA LYS A 103 -2.72 -19.71 -16.12
C LYS A 103 -1.82 -20.86 -16.55
N THR A 104 -1.60 -21.84 -15.67
CA THR A 104 -0.89 -23.06 -16.06
C THR A 104 -1.69 -23.84 -17.10
N LYS A 105 -1.04 -24.25 -18.20
CA LYS A 105 -1.64 -25.10 -19.25
C LYS A 105 -1.70 -26.59 -18.89
N SER A 106 -1.28 -27.00 -17.69
CA SER A 106 -1.13 -28.42 -17.36
C SER A 106 -2.36 -29.00 -16.67
N SER A 107 -2.94 -29.99 -17.35
CA SER A 107 -3.93 -30.91 -16.80
C SER A 107 -3.27 -31.87 -15.82
N ILE A 108 -4.03 -32.28 -14.80
CA ILE A 108 -3.75 -33.37 -13.85
C ILE A 108 -2.93 -32.93 -12.61
N ASN A 109 -3.64 -32.90 -11.47
CA ASN A 109 -3.22 -32.59 -10.09
C ASN A 109 -3.18 -31.11 -9.67
N LYS A 110 -4.31 -30.67 -9.11
CA LYS A 110 -4.53 -29.43 -8.35
C LYS A 110 -3.59 -29.33 -7.14
N LYS A 111 -2.89 -28.19 -6.98
CA LYS A 111 -3.06 -27.30 -5.80
C LYS A 111 -2.19 -26.03 -5.75
N GLU A 112 -1.39 -25.73 -6.77
CA GLU A 112 -0.59 -24.50 -6.78
C GLU A 112 -0.94 -23.70 -8.03
N ASN A 113 -1.60 -22.57 -7.84
CA ASN A 113 -1.61 -21.53 -8.85
C ASN A 113 -0.21 -20.91 -8.77
N ASP A 114 0.60 -21.09 -9.82
CA ASP A 114 1.85 -20.35 -9.88
C ASP A 114 1.49 -18.86 -9.96
N GLU A 115 2.17 -18.02 -9.18
CA GLU A 115 1.94 -16.58 -9.12
C GLU A 115 3.23 -15.83 -9.43
N ILE A 116 3.10 -14.67 -10.04
CA ILE A 116 4.18 -13.68 -10.13
C ILE A 116 3.84 -12.52 -9.21
N VAL A 117 4.76 -12.23 -8.30
CA VAL A 117 4.69 -11.09 -7.39
C VAL A 117 5.78 -10.10 -7.78
N ILE A 118 5.39 -8.88 -8.14
CA ILE A 118 6.29 -7.77 -8.42
C ILE A 118 6.23 -6.81 -7.23
N CYS A 119 7.29 -6.77 -6.42
CA CYS A 119 7.41 -5.82 -5.32
C CYS A 119 8.07 -4.52 -5.81
N LEU A 120 7.41 -3.39 -5.54
CA LEU A 120 7.88 -2.05 -5.85
C LEU A 120 8.43 -1.41 -4.59
N TYR A 121 9.73 -1.05 -4.58
CA TYR A 121 10.38 -0.42 -3.44
C TYR A 121 10.28 1.10 -3.54
N GLY A 122 9.16 1.67 -3.08
CA GLY A 122 8.82 3.08 -3.31
C GLY A 122 8.27 3.28 -4.73
N ILE A 123 7.16 4.01 -4.89
CA ILE A 123 6.57 4.17 -6.23
C ILE A 123 7.28 5.24 -7.05
N GLU A 124 7.83 6.25 -6.39
CA GLU A 124 8.63 7.30 -7.03
C GLU A 124 10.12 6.98 -7.11
N ASP A 125 10.67 6.22 -6.14
CA ASP A 125 12.09 5.85 -6.12
C ASP A 125 12.34 4.64 -7.03
N ASP A 126 12.44 4.97 -8.32
CA ASP A 126 12.71 4.19 -9.54
C ASP A 126 13.83 3.13 -9.53
N ASP A 127 14.51 2.88 -8.41
CA ASP A 127 15.80 2.20 -8.50
C ASP A 127 15.66 0.68 -8.66
N LYS A 128 14.65 0.07 -8.04
CA LYS A 128 14.58 -1.40 -7.95
C LYS A 128 13.16 -1.95 -7.89
N ILE A 129 12.95 -3.04 -8.60
CA ILE A 129 11.82 -3.94 -8.43
C ILE A 129 12.34 -5.35 -8.10
N ARG A 130 11.56 -6.13 -7.37
CA ARG A 130 11.81 -7.57 -7.23
C ARG A 130 10.65 -8.33 -7.86
N VAL A 131 10.97 -9.21 -8.80
CA VAL A 131 9.99 -10.11 -9.41
C VAL A 131 10.21 -11.50 -8.83
N THR A 132 9.16 -12.06 -8.22
CA THR A 132 9.17 -13.37 -7.57
C THR A 132 8.16 -14.27 -8.25
N LEU A 133 8.61 -15.40 -8.79
CA LEU A 133 7.76 -16.51 -9.22
C LEU A 133 7.55 -17.44 -8.03
N ILE A 134 6.29 -17.63 -7.63
CA ILE A 134 5.85 -18.48 -6.51
C ILE A 134 5.14 -19.70 -7.10
N GLY A 135 5.63 -20.89 -6.80
CA GLY A 135 5.08 -22.18 -7.25
C GLY A 135 5.57 -23.33 -6.36
N ASN A 136 6.08 -24.43 -6.95
CA ASN A 136 6.77 -25.53 -6.25
C ASN A 136 8.15 -25.15 -5.64
N GLY A 137 8.31 -23.88 -5.28
CA GLY A 137 9.53 -23.20 -4.85
C GLY A 137 9.44 -21.72 -5.22
N SER A 138 9.97 -20.84 -4.39
CA SER A 138 10.03 -19.40 -4.68
C SER A 138 11.34 -19.04 -5.36
N ILE A 139 11.24 -18.43 -6.54
CA ILE A 139 12.38 -17.94 -7.31
C ILE A 139 12.23 -16.43 -7.46
N SER A 140 13.28 -15.67 -7.17
CA SER A 140 13.24 -14.20 -7.26
C SER A 140 14.43 -13.64 -8.02
N SER A 141 14.17 -12.61 -8.83
CA SER A 141 15.19 -11.77 -9.45
C SER A 141 14.90 -10.30 -9.17
N GLU A 142 15.95 -9.51 -8.99
CA GLU A 142 15.87 -8.06 -8.82
C GLU A 142 16.25 -7.37 -10.12
N TYR A 143 15.53 -6.30 -10.45
CA TYR A 143 15.74 -5.50 -11.67
C TYR A 143 15.73 -4.03 -11.29
N LYS A 144 16.29 -3.17 -12.15
CA LYS A 144 15.99 -1.74 -12.05
C LYS A 144 14.63 -1.48 -12.69
N ALA A 145 13.85 -0.55 -12.17
CA ALA A 145 12.52 -0.26 -12.75
C ALA A 145 12.62 0.23 -14.20
N ASN A 146 13.75 0.86 -14.57
CA ASN A 146 14.04 1.36 -15.92
C ASN A 146 14.92 0.43 -16.76
N ASP A 147 15.30 -0.74 -16.24
CA ASP A 147 16.11 -1.73 -16.94
C ASP A 147 15.71 -3.14 -16.45
N ILE A 148 14.55 -3.57 -16.93
CA ILE A 148 13.94 -4.87 -16.60
C ILE A 148 14.51 -5.99 -17.48
N GLU A 149 15.21 -5.65 -18.56
CA GLU A 149 15.91 -6.63 -19.41
C GLU A 149 17.12 -7.23 -18.69
N HIS A 150 17.78 -6.46 -17.81
CA HIS A 150 19.03 -6.85 -17.17
C HIS A 150 18.86 -6.94 -15.64
N PRO A 151 18.84 -8.15 -15.05
CA PRO A 151 18.74 -8.29 -13.60
C PRO A 151 19.96 -7.68 -12.89
N ILE A 152 19.70 -7.12 -11.71
CA ILE A 152 20.72 -6.59 -10.81
C ILE A 152 21.47 -7.78 -10.21
N SER A 153 22.58 -8.15 -10.86
CA SER A 153 23.46 -9.23 -10.41
C SER A 153 23.97 -8.96 -8.99
N SER A 154 23.52 -9.74 -8.02
CA SER A 154 24.08 -9.68 -6.66
C SER A 154 24.85 -10.96 -6.31
N ARG A 155 24.51 -12.13 -6.89
CA ARG A 155 25.23 -13.40 -6.66
C ARG A 155 25.14 -14.40 -7.84
N LYS A 156 26.28 -14.56 -8.55
CA LYS A 156 26.73 -15.62 -9.49
C LYS A 156 25.79 -16.80 -9.81
N GLU A 157 25.71 -17.12 -11.12
CA GLU A 157 25.33 -18.39 -11.81
C GLU A 157 23.95 -19.02 -11.50
N LYS A 158 23.45 -18.96 -10.26
CA LYS A 158 22.09 -19.42 -9.92
C LYS A 158 21.00 -18.46 -10.40
N GLU A 159 21.32 -17.19 -10.55
CA GLU A 159 20.38 -16.13 -10.98
C GLU A 159 20.04 -16.19 -12.49
N GLU A 160 20.90 -16.73 -13.36
CA GLU A 160 20.58 -16.87 -14.81
C GLU A 160 19.40 -17.83 -15.05
N GLY A 161 19.36 -18.96 -14.32
CA GLY A 161 18.23 -19.89 -14.40
C GLY A 161 16.92 -19.31 -13.87
N PHE A 162 17.02 -18.36 -12.93
CA PHE A 162 15.87 -17.67 -12.32
C PHE A 162 15.31 -16.59 -13.24
N ASP A 163 16.17 -15.78 -13.86
CA ASP A 163 15.78 -14.80 -14.87
C ASP A 163 15.10 -15.47 -16.07
N ILE A 164 15.65 -16.59 -16.57
CA ILE A 164 15.03 -17.35 -17.65
C ILE A 164 13.63 -17.84 -17.24
N ALA A 165 13.46 -18.36 -16.02
CA ALA A 165 12.17 -18.84 -15.54
C ALA A 165 11.13 -17.70 -15.42
N ILE A 166 11.53 -16.52 -14.96
CA ILE A 166 10.65 -15.34 -14.89
C ILE A 166 10.24 -14.88 -16.29
N LYS A 167 11.20 -14.69 -17.19
CA LYS A 167 10.96 -14.25 -18.58
C LYS A 167 10.13 -15.23 -19.42
N GLN A 168 10.07 -16.51 -19.02
CA GLN A 168 9.17 -17.50 -19.64
C GLN A 168 7.70 -17.33 -19.23
N ASN A 169 7.43 -16.67 -18.10
CA ASN A 169 6.09 -16.55 -17.53
C ASN A 169 5.49 -15.13 -17.62
N ILE A 170 6.33 -14.09 -17.73
CA ILE A 170 5.90 -12.71 -17.94
C ILE A 170 6.90 -11.98 -18.84
N SER A 171 6.39 -11.19 -19.79
CA SER A 171 7.26 -10.41 -20.67
C SER A 171 7.68 -9.10 -20.01
N THR A 172 8.78 -8.51 -20.48
CA THR A 172 9.24 -7.19 -20.04
C THR A 172 8.16 -6.13 -20.24
N GLU A 173 7.51 -6.14 -21.40
CA GLU A 173 6.44 -5.19 -21.75
C GLU A 173 5.24 -5.32 -20.82
N GLU A 174 4.90 -6.55 -20.41
CA GLU A 174 3.83 -6.78 -19.46
C GLU A 174 4.19 -6.27 -18.06
N ILE A 175 5.43 -6.48 -17.60
CA ILE A 175 5.92 -5.90 -16.33
C ILE A 175 5.81 -4.36 -16.38
N GLU A 176 6.29 -3.75 -17.45
CA GLU A 176 6.24 -2.29 -17.64
C GLU A 176 4.80 -1.76 -17.64
N GLU A 177 3.88 -2.45 -18.32
CA GLU A 177 2.46 -2.10 -18.33
C GLU A 177 1.87 -2.16 -16.92
N LEU A 178 2.17 -3.22 -16.16
CA LEU A 178 1.66 -3.38 -14.80
C LEU A 178 2.22 -2.33 -13.83
N ILE A 179 3.50 -1.97 -13.97
CA ILE A 179 4.11 -0.86 -13.21
C ILE A 179 3.44 0.47 -13.58
N SER A 180 3.17 0.70 -14.87
CA SER A 180 2.46 1.90 -15.33
C SER A 180 1.05 2.01 -14.72
N LYS A 181 0.32 0.89 -14.63
CA LYS A 181 -0.99 0.84 -13.96
C LYS A 181 -0.89 1.08 -12.45
N ALA A 182 0.11 0.51 -11.77
CA ALA A 182 0.32 0.79 -10.35
C ALA A 182 0.59 2.28 -10.10
N ARG A 183 1.42 2.90 -10.96
CA ARG A 183 1.72 4.33 -10.91
C ARG A 183 0.52 5.21 -11.18
N SER A 184 -0.37 4.81 -12.10
CA SER A 184 -1.56 5.62 -12.41
C SER A 184 -2.51 5.69 -11.21
N ILE A 185 -2.67 4.61 -10.45
CA ILE A 185 -3.43 4.58 -9.19
C ILE A 185 -2.75 5.47 -8.15
N TYR A 186 -1.45 5.27 -7.96
CA TYR A 186 -0.72 5.99 -6.93
C TYR A 186 -0.64 7.50 -7.17
N ARG A 187 -0.57 7.94 -8.42
CA ARG A 187 -0.67 9.35 -8.79
C ARG A 187 -1.92 9.99 -8.19
N VAL A 188 -3.06 9.30 -8.22
CA VAL A 188 -4.31 9.81 -7.62
C VAL A 188 -4.19 9.92 -6.10
N PHE A 189 -3.52 8.95 -5.45
CA PHE A 189 -3.26 9.02 -4.01
C PHE A 189 -2.42 10.24 -3.65
N GLN A 190 -1.40 10.53 -4.45
CA GLN A 190 -0.54 11.71 -4.27
C GLN A 190 -1.32 13.01 -4.46
N GLU A 191 -2.14 13.11 -5.51
CA GLU A 191 -2.98 14.29 -5.74
C GLU A 191 -3.92 14.57 -4.56
N ILE A 192 -4.54 13.52 -4.01
CA ILE A 192 -5.38 13.63 -2.81
C ILE A 192 -4.56 14.13 -1.60
N ALA A 193 -3.38 13.56 -1.38
CA ALA A 193 -2.50 13.97 -0.27
C ALA A 193 -2.01 15.43 -0.43
N GLU A 194 -1.70 15.85 -1.66
CA GLU A 194 -1.34 17.23 -1.95
C GLU A 194 -2.48 18.21 -1.70
N GLU A 195 -3.71 17.88 -2.10
CA GLU A 195 -4.90 18.68 -1.84
C GLU A 195 -5.13 18.85 -0.34
N TYR A 196 -5.01 17.77 0.42
CA TYR A 196 -5.07 17.82 1.87
C TYR A 196 -4.00 18.75 2.43
N ASN A 197 -2.74 18.58 2.04
CA ASN A 197 -1.64 19.43 2.51
C ASN A 197 -1.85 20.92 2.17
N LYS A 198 -2.35 21.24 0.96
CA LYS A 198 -2.70 22.61 0.55
C LYS A 198 -3.81 23.19 1.43
N SER A 199 -4.79 22.38 1.82
CA SER A 199 -5.87 22.81 2.71
C SER A 199 -5.37 23.17 4.11
N LEU A 200 -4.34 22.47 4.61
CA LEU A 200 -3.73 22.78 5.91
C LEU A 200 -2.99 24.11 5.90
N GLU A 201 -2.28 24.40 4.81
CA GLU A 201 -1.53 25.64 4.63
C GLU A 201 -2.44 26.88 4.55
N GLN A 202 -3.67 26.74 4.05
CA GLN A 202 -4.65 27.83 3.99
C GLN A 202 -5.36 28.10 5.32
N ASN A 203 -5.37 27.12 6.23
CA ASN A 203 -6.06 27.17 7.51
C ASN A 203 -5.12 27.41 8.71
N SER A 204 -3.82 27.58 8.46
CA SER A 204 -2.77 27.89 9.46
C SER A 204 -2.44 29.38 9.49
#